data_AF-A2ABG0-F1
#
_entry.id   AF-A2ABG0-F1
#
_cell.length_a   1.000
_cell.length_b   1.000
_cell.length_c   1.000
_cell.angle_alpha   90.00
_cell.angle_beta   90.00
_cell.angle_gamma   90.00
#
_symmetry.space_group_name_H-M   'P 1'
#
loop_
_entity.id
_entity.type
_entity.pdbx_description
1 polymer ?
#
loop_
_entity_poly.entity_id
_entity_poly.type
_entity_poly.pdbx_seq_one_letter_code
_entity_poly.pdbx_strand_id
1 'polypeptide(L)'
;MRALCIRETCSSELGFSRNWSRRKAGHCPNPGISLGAVRTGFRFGHGDKVRYRCSSNLVLTGSSERECQGNGVWSGTEPICRQPYSYDFPEDVAPALGTSFSHMLGATNPTQKTKESLGRKIQIQRSGHLNLYLLLDCSQSVSENDFLIFKESASLMV
;
A
#
# COMPACT_ATOMS: atom_id res chain seq x y z
N MET A 1 15.06 13.50 -22.14
CA MET A 1 14.43 14.54 -22.96
C MET A 1 12.94 14.53 -22.68
N ARG A 2 12.39 15.68 -22.28
CA ARG A 2 10.96 15.84 -21.97
C ARG A 2 10.17 15.76 -23.28
N ALA A 3 9.09 14.98 -23.30
CA ALA A 3 8.06 15.11 -24.31
C ALA A 3 6.84 15.77 -23.66
N LEU A 4 6.45 16.90 -24.23
CA LEU A 4 5.26 17.67 -23.90
C LEU A 4 4.31 17.59 -25.10
N CYS A 5 3.01 17.58 -24.80
CA CYS A 5 1.90 17.93 -25.70
C CYS A 5 1.45 16.86 -26.71
N ILE A 6 0.16 16.71 -27.05
CA ILE A 6 -1.08 17.38 -26.61
C ILE A 6 -2.24 16.36 -26.81
N ARG A 7 -3.31 16.48 -26.01
CA ARG A 7 -4.70 16.07 -26.34
C ARG A 7 -5.04 16.50 -27.79
N GLU A 8 -5.71 15.76 -28.67
CA GLU A 8 -6.55 14.56 -28.61
C GLU A 8 -6.39 13.81 -29.95
N THR A 9 -6.65 12.49 -29.95
CA THR A 9 -6.63 11.55 -31.11
C THR A 9 -5.27 11.25 -31.76
N CYS A 10 -4.82 10.00 -31.59
CA CYS A 10 -3.93 9.33 -32.54
C CYS A 10 -4.56 7.97 -32.89
N SER A 11 -5.58 8.03 -33.74
CA SER A 11 -5.93 6.97 -34.69
C SER A 11 -5.42 7.48 -36.04
N SER A 12 -4.86 6.74 -36.97
CA SER A 12 -4.63 5.32 -37.18
C SER A 12 -3.44 5.25 -38.16
N GLU A 13 -3.00 4.04 -38.50
CA GLU A 13 -2.10 3.82 -39.65
C GLU A 13 -0.66 4.29 -39.46
N LEU A 14 0.12 3.45 -38.79
CA LEU A 14 1.45 3.06 -39.24
C LEU A 14 1.80 1.84 -38.39
N GLY A 15 1.96 0.70 -39.04
CA GLY A 15 2.12 -0.63 -38.44
C GLY A 15 3.36 -0.77 -37.57
N PHE A 16 3.35 -0.14 -36.39
CA PHE A 16 4.21 -0.54 -35.30
C PHE A 16 3.54 -1.70 -34.59
N SER A 17 4.08 -2.89 -34.83
CA SER A 17 3.81 -4.07 -34.02
C SER A 17 3.91 -3.66 -32.54
N ARG A 18 2.76 -3.48 -31.91
CA ARG A 18 2.66 -3.37 -30.45
C ARG A 18 3.05 -4.74 -29.92
N ASN A 19 4.35 -5.00 -29.82
CA ASN A 19 4.88 -5.78 -28.71
C ASN A 19 4.72 -4.94 -27.44
N TRP A 20 3.46 -4.62 -27.09
CA TRP A 20 3.10 -4.56 -25.70
C TRP A 20 3.26 -5.99 -25.24
N SER A 21 4.34 -6.27 -24.52
CA SER A 21 4.56 -7.54 -23.85
C SER A 21 3.23 -7.92 -23.21
N ARG A 22 2.50 -8.85 -23.83
CA ARG A 22 1.27 -9.40 -23.26
C ARG A 22 1.74 -9.94 -21.93
N ARG A 23 1.38 -9.30 -20.81
CA ARG A 23 1.62 -9.90 -19.49
C ARG A 23 1.08 -11.32 -19.60
N LYS A 24 1.93 -12.33 -19.40
CA LYS A 24 1.44 -13.70 -19.35
C LYS A 24 0.33 -13.71 -18.31
N ALA A 25 -0.90 -14.01 -18.73
CA ALA A 25 -2.02 -14.12 -17.81
C ALA A 25 -1.63 -15.13 -16.72
N GLY A 26 -1.75 -14.72 -15.45
CA GLY A 26 -1.34 -15.54 -14.31
C GLY A 26 0.16 -15.54 -14.00
N HIS A 27 0.91 -14.47 -14.32
CA HIS A 27 2.24 -14.23 -13.75
C HIS A 27 2.32 -12.86 -13.08
N CYS A 28 2.95 -12.81 -11.92
CA CYS A 28 3.23 -11.59 -11.18
C CYS A 28 4.57 -10.98 -11.62
N PRO A 29 4.74 -9.66 -11.46
CA PRO A 29 6.04 -9.01 -11.61
C PRO A 29 7.07 -9.60 -10.64
N ASN A 30 8.36 -9.47 -10.93
CA ASN A 30 9.40 -9.78 -9.94
C ASN A 30 9.18 -8.91 -8.69
N PRO A 31 8.93 -9.49 -7.50
CA PRO A 31 8.59 -8.72 -6.31
C PRO A 31 9.77 -7.97 -5.69
N GLY A 32 10.96 -8.06 -6.28
CA GLY A 32 12.16 -7.37 -5.78
C GLY A 32 12.70 -7.96 -4.49
N ILE A 33 13.76 -7.32 -3.99
CA ILE A 33 14.42 -7.59 -2.72
C ILE A 33 14.79 -6.22 -2.14
N SER A 34 14.19 -5.85 -1.02
CA SER A 34 14.48 -4.59 -0.31
C SER A 34 15.84 -4.66 0.40
N LEU A 35 16.41 -3.49 0.73
CA LEU A 35 17.70 -3.42 1.42
C LEU A 35 17.66 -4.20 2.75
N GLY A 36 18.68 -5.03 2.97
CA GLY A 36 18.76 -5.90 4.15
C GLY A 36 17.88 -7.15 4.09
N ALA A 37 16.95 -7.28 3.15
CA ALA A 37 16.14 -8.48 2.99
C ALA A 37 16.84 -9.57 2.16
N VAL A 38 16.53 -10.81 2.49
CA VAL A 38 16.90 -12.01 1.72
C VAL A 38 15.62 -12.70 1.29
N ARG A 39 15.46 -12.88 -0.02
CA ARG A 39 14.31 -13.57 -0.61
C ARG A 39 14.67 -14.98 -1.02
N THR A 40 13.76 -15.91 -0.75
CA THR A 40 13.73 -17.26 -1.31
C THR A 40 12.52 -17.41 -2.21
N GLY A 41 12.65 -18.19 -3.29
CA GLY A 41 11.66 -18.28 -4.35
C GLY A 41 12.00 -17.41 -5.56
N PHE A 42 11.93 -18.01 -6.74
CA PHE A 42 12.36 -17.42 -8.01
C PHE A 42 11.33 -17.60 -9.13
N ARG A 43 10.21 -18.26 -8.83
CA ARG A 43 9.08 -18.43 -9.75
C ARG A 43 7.97 -17.47 -9.36
N PHE A 44 7.31 -16.90 -10.36
CA PHE A 44 6.34 -15.82 -10.20
C PHE A 44 5.03 -16.11 -10.97
N GLY A 45 4.74 -17.37 -11.25
CA GLY A 45 3.45 -17.81 -11.79
C GLY A 45 2.38 -17.84 -10.69
N HIS A 46 1.12 -17.93 -11.11
CA HIS A 46 -0.02 -18.05 -10.20
C HIS A 46 0.16 -19.20 -9.20
N GLY A 47 -0.01 -18.93 -7.92
CA GLY A 47 0.20 -19.86 -6.81
C GLY A 47 1.65 -20.01 -6.37
N ASP A 48 2.63 -19.46 -7.11
CA ASP A 48 4.02 -19.43 -6.65
C ASP A 48 4.17 -18.49 -5.46
N LYS A 49 5.06 -18.88 -4.55
CA LYS A 49 5.33 -18.16 -3.31
C LYS A 49 6.78 -17.70 -3.23
N VAL A 50 6.96 -16.52 -2.66
CA VAL A 50 8.27 -16.00 -2.25
C VAL A 50 8.26 -15.75 -0.75
N ARG A 51 9.38 -16.05 -0.09
CA ARG A 51 9.55 -15.83 1.36
C ARG A 51 10.72 -14.91 1.62
N TYR A 52 10.51 -13.98 2.54
CA TYR A 52 11.47 -12.97 2.94
C TYR A 52 11.90 -13.18 4.39
N ARG A 53 13.18 -12.90 4.63
CA ARG A 53 13.76 -12.76 5.97
C ARG A 53 14.70 -11.57 5.96
N CYS A 54 14.92 -10.98 7.11
CA CYS A 54 15.94 -9.95 7.24
C CYS A 54 17.32 -10.55 7.52
N SER A 55 18.33 -9.89 6.98
CA SER A 55 19.72 -10.14 7.32
C SER A 55 20.00 -9.56 8.71
N SER A 56 20.88 -10.20 9.47
CA SER A 56 21.31 -9.71 10.79
C SER A 56 20.14 -9.55 11.79
N ASN A 57 20.35 -8.72 12.80
CA ASN A 57 19.43 -8.26 13.84
C ASN A 57 18.35 -7.26 13.38
N LEU A 58 18.02 -7.23 12.09
CA LEU A 58 16.95 -6.38 11.55
C LEU A 58 15.59 -7.07 11.75
N VAL A 59 14.55 -6.26 11.96
CA VAL A 59 13.18 -6.72 12.12
C VAL A 59 12.44 -6.60 10.79
N LEU A 60 11.70 -7.65 10.43
CA LEU A 60 10.90 -7.67 9.22
C LEU A 60 9.54 -7.02 9.49
N THR A 61 9.25 -5.94 8.79
CA THR A 61 7.92 -5.32 8.71
C THR A 61 7.28 -5.71 7.38
N GLY A 62 5.98 -6.01 7.39
CA GLY A 62 5.24 -6.46 6.21
C GLY A 62 5.15 -8.00 6.11
N SER A 63 4.90 -8.52 4.90
CA SER A 63 4.63 -9.95 4.73
C SER A 63 5.91 -10.78 4.58
N SER A 64 6.08 -11.77 5.46
CA SER A 64 7.19 -12.75 5.40
C SER A 64 7.06 -13.76 4.27
N GLU A 65 5.84 -13.99 3.78
CA GLU A 65 5.57 -14.78 2.58
C GLU A 65 4.55 -14.01 1.72
N ARG A 66 4.76 -14.01 0.41
CA ARG A 66 3.83 -13.46 -0.58
C ARG A 66 3.56 -14.50 -1.64
N GLU A 67 2.31 -14.59 -2.07
CA GLU A 67 1.83 -15.52 -3.10
C GLU A 67 1.35 -14.75 -4.32
N CYS A 68 1.68 -15.23 -5.51
CA CYS A 68 1.21 -14.63 -6.74
C CYS A 68 -0.25 -15.03 -7.00
N GLN A 69 -1.15 -14.06 -6.97
CA GLN A 69 -2.57 -14.28 -7.17
C GLN A 69 -2.93 -14.33 -8.67
N GLY A 70 -4.10 -14.90 -9.01
CA GLY A 70 -4.53 -15.07 -10.40
C GLY A 70 -4.73 -13.76 -11.17
N ASN A 71 -4.88 -12.63 -10.46
CA ASN A 71 -4.93 -11.28 -11.02
C ASN A 71 -3.53 -10.70 -11.36
N GLY A 72 -2.45 -11.45 -11.15
CA GLY A 72 -1.07 -11.00 -11.38
C GLY A 72 -0.56 -10.03 -10.32
N VAL A 73 -1.15 -10.04 -9.12
CA VAL A 73 -0.74 -9.22 -7.96
C VAL A 73 -0.23 -10.13 -6.85
N TRP A 74 0.84 -9.70 -6.17
CA TRP A 74 1.34 -10.39 -4.99
C TRP A 74 0.44 -10.12 -3.79
N SER A 75 0.08 -11.18 -3.06
CA SER A 75 -0.61 -11.04 -1.78
C SER A 75 0.25 -10.31 -0.74
N GLY A 76 -0.39 -9.82 0.31
CA GLY A 76 0.29 -9.17 1.43
C GLY A 76 0.93 -7.83 1.06
N THR A 77 1.76 -7.33 1.97
CA THR A 77 2.45 -6.04 1.85
C THR A 77 3.94 -6.23 1.54
N GLU A 78 4.57 -5.19 1.01
CA GLU A 78 6.00 -5.22 0.69
C GLU A 78 6.84 -5.43 1.97
N PRO A 79 7.80 -6.37 1.96
CA PRO A 79 8.67 -6.63 3.10
C PRO A 79 9.76 -5.56 3.21
N ILE A 80 9.92 -5.00 4.40
CA ILE A 80 10.96 -4.01 4.72
C ILE A 80 11.73 -4.49 5.95
N CYS A 81 13.06 -4.42 5.89
CA CYS A 81 13.91 -4.72 7.02
C CYS A 81 14.34 -3.42 7.70
N ARG A 82 14.04 -3.29 8.99
CA ARG A 82 14.35 -2.09 9.77
C ARG A 82 15.13 -2.41 11.03
N GLN A 83 15.85 -1.42 11.55
CA GLN A 83 16.50 -1.55 12.84
C GLN A 83 15.45 -1.54 13.96
N PRO A 84 15.66 -2.25 15.09
CA PRO A 84 14.70 -2.28 16.20
C PRO A 84 14.35 -0.90 16.77
N TYR A 85 15.25 0.07 16.62
CA TYR A 85 15.10 1.44 17.10
C TYR A 85 14.72 2.44 16.00
N SER A 86 14.39 1.98 14.78
CA SER A 86 13.88 2.87 13.75
C SER A 86 12.43 3.23 14.02
N TYR A 87 12.06 4.48 13.79
CA TYR A 87 10.69 4.98 13.92
C TYR A 87 10.29 5.74 12.65
N ASP A 88 8.98 5.93 12.49
CA ASP A 88 8.40 6.75 11.42
C ASP A 88 8.09 8.14 11.95
N PHE A 89 8.29 9.16 11.12
CA PHE A 89 8.00 10.54 11.49
C PHE A 89 6.50 10.86 11.30
N PRO A 90 5.91 11.73 12.16
CA PRO A 90 4.50 12.11 12.02
C PRO A 90 4.13 12.66 10.64
N GLU A 91 5.03 13.42 10.00
CA GLU A 91 4.86 13.95 8.64
C GLU A 91 4.75 12.87 7.56
N ASP A 92 5.30 11.67 7.80
CA ASP A 92 5.21 10.54 6.88
C ASP A 92 4.00 9.66 7.18
N VAL A 93 3.71 9.44 8.48
CA VAL A 93 2.63 8.56 8.94
C VAL A 93 1.26 9.15 8.64
N ALA A 94 1.03 10.43 8.92
CA ALA A 94 -0.30 11.03 8.76
C ALA A 94 -0.80 11.01 7.30
N PRO A 95 0.01 11.41 6.29
CA PRO A 95 -0.39 11.31 4.90
C PRO A 95 -0.65 9.86 4.45
N ALA A 96 0.21 8.92 4.86
CA ALA A 96 0.11 7.50 4.50
C ALA A 96 -1.15 6.84 5.09
N LEU A 97 -1.49 7.15 6.35
CA LEU A 97 -2.74 6.70 6.96
C LEU A 97 -3.94 7.23 6.18
N GLY A 98 -3.95 8.52 5.86
CA GLY A 98 -5.06 9.11 5.14
C GLY A 98 -5.21 8.61 3.70
N THR A 99 -4.13 8.26 2.99
CA THR A 99 -4.22 7.66 1.65
C THR A 99 -4.76 6.24 1.72
N SER A 100 -4.28 5.45 2.68
CA SER A 100 -4.78 4.09 2.93
C SER A 100 -6.28 4.09 3.23
N PHE A 101 -6.72 4.97 4.13
CA PHE A 101 -8.14 5.11 4.47
C PHE A 101 -8.99 5.55 3.27
N SER A 102 -8.50 6.51 2.49
CA SER A 102 -9.18 6.96 1.27
C SER A 102 -9.29 5.85 0.23
N HIS A 103 -8.26 5.01 0.08
CA HIS A 103 -8.28 3.89 -0.85
C HIS A 103 -9.29 2.81 -0.44
N MET A 104 -9.34 2.47 0.86
CA MET A 104 -10.33 1.53 1.41
C MET A 104 -11.77 1.98 1.14
N LEU A 105 -12.04 3.27 1.27
CA LEU A 105 -13.36 3.85 1.01
C LEU A 105 -13.66 4.01 -0.48
N GLY A 106 -12.66 4.40 -1.29
CA GLY A 106 -12.81 4.54 -2.75
C GLY A 106 -13.14 3.23 -3.46
N ALA A 107 -12.66 2.10 -2.94
CA ALA A 107 -13.03 0.77 -3.43
C ALA A 107 -14.53 0.46 -3.28
N THR A 108 -15.25 1.19 -2.42
CA THR A 108 -16.70 1.03 -2.22
C THR A 108 -17.57 1.84 -3.20
N ASN A 109 -16.98 2.71 -4.05
CA ASN A 109 -17.76 3.50 -5.03
C ASN A 109 -16.93 3.95 -6.26
N PRO A 110 -16.92 3.18 -7.38
CA PRO A 110 -15.97 3.37 -8.49
C PRO A 110 -16.27 4.51 -9.48
N THR A 111 -17.35 5.28 -9.33
CA THR A 111 -17.86 6.20 -10.38
C THR A 111 -17.48 7.67 -10.24
N GLN A 112 -16.65 8.09 -9.28
CA GLN A 112 -16.43 9.53 -9.05
C GLN A 112 -15.01 10.03 -9.39
N LYS A 113 -14.94 10.87 -10.43
CA LYS A 113 -13.77 11.69 -10.76
C LYS A 113 -13.57 12.74 -9.65
N THR A 114 -12.40 12.73 -9.01
CA THR A 114 -11.96 13.76 -8.07
C THR A 114 -11.90 15.11 -8.78
N LYS A 115 -12.89 15.98 -8.53
CA LYS A 115 -12.74 17.42 -8.73
C LYS A 115 -11.78 17.93 -7.67
N GLU A 116 -10.85 18.80 -8.05
CA GLU A 116 -9.92 19.48 -7.14
C GLU A 116 -10.69 20.07 -5.95
N SER A 117 -10.57 19.43 -4.79
CA SER A 117 -11.01 19.99 -3.51
C SER A 117 -9.91 19.73 -2.50
N LEU A 118 -9.61 20.73 -1.67
CA LEU A 118 -8.56 20.82 -0.66
C LEU A 118 -8.61 19.75 0.47
N GLY A 119 -9.31 18.63 0.27
CA GLY A 119 -9.45 17.56 1.25
C GLY A 119 -9.84 16.21 0.62
N ARG A 120 -9.60 15.13 1.38
CA ARG A 120 -9.99 13.76 1.00
C ARG A 120 -11.42 13.52 1.51
N LYS A 121 -12.37 13.27 0.60
CA LYS A 121 -13.79 13.05 0.94
C LYS A 121 -14.07 11.58 1.20
N ILE A 122 -14.48 11.25 2.42
CA ILE A 122 -15.01 9.92 2.78
C ILE A 122 -16.42 9.80 2.18
N GLN A 123 -16.65 8.82 1.30
CA GLN A 123 -17.97 8.57 0.72
C GLN A 123 -18.51 7.23 1.20
N ILE A 124 -19.50 7.31 2.07
CA ILE A 124 -20.26 6.15 2.53
C ILE A 124 -21.50 6.06 1.63
N GLN A 125 -21.83 4.86 1.12
CA GLN A 125 -23.04 4.67 0.33
C GLN A 125 -24.30 5.03 1.15
N ARG A 126 -25.44 5.32 0.49
CA ARG A 126 -26.67 5.81 1.14
C ARG A 126 -27.21 4.92 2.27
N SER A 127 -26.86 3.63 2.28
CA SER A 127 -27.20 2.67 3.35
C SER A 127 -25.96 2.06 4.04
N GLY A 128 -24.77 2.60 3.76
CA GLY A 128 -23.52 2.13 4.34
C GLY A 128 -23.32 2.72 5.74
N HIS A 129 -22.69 1.95 6.61
CA HIS A 129 -22.18 2.44 7.90
C HIS A 129 -20.67 2.19 7.95
N LEU A 130 -19.94 3.15 8.49
CA LEU A 130 -18.53 3.01 8.80
C LEU A 130 -18.41 2.90 10.32
N ASN A 131 -18.02 1.73 10.81
CA ASN A 131 -17.71 1.54 12.22
C ASN A 131 -16.21 1.73 12.42
N LEU A 132 -15.83 2.72 13.22
CA LEU A 132 -14.46 2.96 13.62
C LEU A 132 -14.32 2.56 15.09
N TYR A 133 -13.48 1.56 15.36
CA TYR A 133 -13.16 1.11 16.71
C TYR A 133 -11.74 1.56 17.07
N LEU A 134 -11.62 2.39 18.10
CA LEU A 134 -10.33 2.82 18.63
C LEU A 134 -10.01 2.00 19.88
N LEU A 135 -9.02 1.13 19.78
CA LEU A 135 -8.52 0.34 20.90
C LEU A 135 -7.25 1.01 21.44
N LEU A 136 -7.31 1.46 22.70
CA LEU A 136 -6.19 2.09 23.38
C LEU A 136 -5.60 1.12 24.39
N ASP A 137 -4.28 0.97 24.39
CA ASP A 137 -3.58 0.17 25.39
C ASP A 137 -3.38 1.02 26.67
N CYS A 138 -3.99 0.58 27.77
CA CYS A 138 -3.88 1.19 29.11
C CYS A 138 -3.10 0.28 30.07
N SER A 139 -2.29 -0.64 29.56
CA SER A 139 -1.48 -1.53 30.38
C SER A 139 -0.38 -0.79 31.14
N GLN A 140 0.14 -1.41 32.19
CA GLN A 140 1.22 -0.82 33.01
C GLN A 140 2.55 -0.68 32.25
N SER A 141 2.69 -1.29 31.07
CA SER A 141 3.87 -1.13 30.21
C SER A 141 3.90 0.18 29.41
N VAL A 142 2.79 0.93 29.39
CA VAL A 142 2.70 2.23 28.70
C VAL A 142 2.83 3.36 29.72
N SER A 143 3.68 4.34 29.45
CA SER A 143 3.84 5.49 30.35
C SER A 143 2.60 6.40 30.31
N GLU A 144 2.30 7.10 31.40
CA GLU A 144 1.16 8.03 31.46
C GLU A 144 1.25 9.13 30.40
N ASN A 145 2.46 9.64 30.14
CA ASN A 145 2.70 10.64 29.11
C ASN A 145 2.41 10.11 27.70
N ASP A 146 2.89 8.91 27.38
CA ASP A 146 2.64 8.29 26.06
C ASP A 146 1.15 7.99 25.87
N PHE A 147 0.47 7.55 26.94
CA PHE A 147 -0.97 7.34 26.93
C PHE A 147 -1.75 8.64 26.65
N LEU A 148 -1.36 9.75 27.28
CA LEU A 148 -1.99 11.06 27.05
C LEU A 148 -1.78 11.56 25.62
N ILE A 149 -0.57 11.41 25.07
CA ILE A 149 -0.27 11.75 23.67
C ILE A 149 -1.13 10.93 22.72
N PHE A 150 -1.27 9.62 22.97
CA PHE A 150 -2.11 8.76 22.14
C PHE A 150 -3.58 9.15 22.23
N LYS A 151 -4.08 9.42 23.44
CA LYS A 151 -5.47 9.85 23.68
C LYS A 151 -5.79 11.15 22.95
N GLU A 152 -4.91 12.15 23.01
CA GLU A 152 -5.09 13.41 22.30
C GLU A 152 -5.07 13.20 20.77
N SER A 153 -4.11 12.43 20.27
CA SER A 153 -4.01 12.09 18.84
C SER A 153 -5.25 11.36 18.33
N ALA A 154 -5.79 10.42 19.12
CA ALA A 154 -7.01 9.70 18.80
C ALA A 154 -8.23 10.63 18.78
N SER A 155 -8.30 11.61 19.68
CA SER A 155 -9.36 12.61 19.70
C SER A 155 -9.30 13.57 18.50
N LEU A 156 -8.13 13.81 17.92
CA LEU A 156 -7.96 14.62 16.72
C LEU A 156 -8.30 13.86 15.43
N MET A 157 -8.31 12.53 15.48
CA MET A 157 -8.58 11.68 14.32
C MET A 157 -10.08 11.48 14.03
N VAL A 158 -10.93 11.60 15.07
CA VAL A 158 -12.40 11.46 14.99
C VAL A 158 -13.05 12.81 14.75
#